data_AF-A0AAZ3PYC5-F1
#
_entry.id   AF-A0AAZ3PYC5-F1
#
_cell.length_a   1.000
_cell.length_b   1.000
_cell.length_c   1.000
_cell.angle_alpha   90.00
_cell.angle_beta   90.00
_cell.angle_gamma   90.00
#
_symmetry.space_group_name_H-M   'P 1'
#
loop_
_entity.id
_entity.type
_entity.pdbx_description
1 polymer ?
#
loop_
_entity_poly.entity_id
_entity_poly.type
_entity_poly.pdbx_seq_one_letter_code
_entity_poly.pdbx_strand_id
1 'polypeptide(L)'
;MKDDMMDRFASIRIPGSKKERPHLPHVKHSSSSEWSSSSAEFEELSSKITSEQEILGLFEKMMEDMNLNDDKKAPLREKDLTTKREMVIQYIVTASKTEAF
;
A
#
# COMPACT_ATOMS: atom_id res chain seq x y z
N MET A 1 21.63 -30.83 -37.55
CA MET A 1 22.41 -29.61 -37.30
C MET A 1 21.59 -28.46 -37.83
N LYS A 2 21.16 -27.54 -36.95
CA LYS A 2 20.63 -26.20 -37.26
C LYS A 2 19.24 -26.20 -37.96
N ASP A 3 18.23 -25.41 -37.64
CA ASP A 3 18.19 -24.10 -37.01
C ASP A 3 16.72 -23.70 -36.65
N ASP A 4 15.87 -24.62 -36.19
CA ASP A 4 14.41 -24.36 -36.06
C ASP A 4 13.98 -23.62 -34.76
N MET A 5 14.93 -23.06 -34.01
CA MET A 5 14.62 -22.37 -32.72
C MET A 5 14.67 -20.84 -32.82
N MET A 6 15.10 -20.29 -33.97
CA MET A 6 15.34 -18.85 -34.15
C MET A 6 14.23 -18.13 -34.92
N ASP A 7 13.36 -18.83 -35.65
CA ASP A 7 12.38 -18.18 -36.55
C ASP A 7 11.21 -17.51 -35.79
N ARG A 8 10.91 -17.97 -34.57
CA ARG A 8 9.82 -17.42 -33.75
C ARG A 8 10.07 -15.98 -33.27
N PHE A 9 11.32 -15.55 -33.17
CA PHE A 9 11.68 -14.20 -32.72
C PHE A 9 11.89 -13.22 -33.88
N ALA A 10 11.95 -13.69 -35.14
CA ALA A 10 12.29 -12.85 -36.29
C ALA A 10 11.08 -12.20 -36.99
N SER A 11 9.84 -12.50 -36.57
CA SER A 11 8.64 -11.96 -37.24
C SER A 11 8.20 -10.56 -36.80
N ILE A 12 8.89 -9.90 -35.86
CA ILE A 12 8.53 -8.53 -35.48
C ILE A 12 9.24 -7.54 -36.40
N ARG A 13 8.75 -7.43 -37.64
CA ARG A 13 8.91 -6.19 -38.41
C ARG A 13 7.78 -5.24 -38.03
N ILE A 14 8.08 -4.24 -37.21
CA ILE A 14 7.26 -3.03 -37.10
C ILE A 14 7.92 -1.96 -37.97
N PRO A 15 7.50 -1.79 -39.25
CA PRO A 15 7.83 -0.57 -39.96
C PRO A 15 7.07 0.57 -39.28
N GLY A 16 7.79 1.66 -38.99
CA GLY A 16 7.35 2.73 -38.12
C GLY A 16 5.91 3.19 -38.32
N SER A 17 5.11 3.05 -37.26
CA SER A 17 3.91 3.85 -37.06
C SER A 17 4.26 4.94 -36.05
N LYS A 18 4.44 6.15 -36.58
CA LYS A 18 4.48 7.38 -35.80
C LYS A 18 3.16 7.50 -35.04
N LYS A 19 3.20 7.29 -33.72
CA LYS A 19 2.23 7.84 -32.80
C LYS A 19 2.88 7.92 -31.43
N GLU A 20 3.46 9.10 -31.21
CA GLU A 20 3.46 9.80 -29.94
C GLU A 20 2.92 8.94 -28.79
N ARG A 21 3.84 8.27 -28.09
CA ARG A 21 3.56 7.80 -26.74
C ARG A 21 3.17 9.05 -25.97
N PRO A 22 1.95 9.16 -25.41
CA PRO A 22 1.67 10.24 -24.47
C PRO A 22 2.78 10.15 -23.44
N HIS A 23 3.60 11.19 -23.44
CA HIS A 23 4.63 11.39 -22.44
C HIS A 23 3.86 11.32 -21.14
N LEU A 24 3.94 10.17 -20.45
CA LEU A 24 3.53 10.06 -19.07
C LEU A 24 4.11 11.32 -18.43
N PRO A 25 3.28 12.26 -17.95
CA PRO A 25 3.83 13.39 -17.24
C PRO A 25 4.68 12.76 -16.15
N HIS A 26 5.97 13.03 -16.23
CA HIS A 26 6.90 12.77 -15.15
C HIS A 26 6.43 13.67 -14.02
N VAL A 27 5.40 13.20 -13.30
CA VAL A 27 5.07 13.66 -11.98
C VAL A 27 6.31 13.30 -11.17
N LYS A 28 7.20 14.29 -11.07
CA LYS A 28 8.06 14.46 -9.91
C LYS A 28 7.13 14.63 -8.70
N HIS A 29 6.44 13.57 -8.30
CA HIS A 29 6.07 13.43 -6.91
C HIS A 29 7.35 12.99 -6.23
N SER A 30 8.10 13.97 -5.74
CA SER A 30 8.90 13.78 -4.53
C SER A 30 7.94 13.39 -3.40
N SER A 31 7.38 12.18 -3.40
CA SER A 31 6.73 11.60 -2.20
C SER A 31 7.73 10.82 -1.35
N SER A 32 9.01 10.84 -1.72
CA SER A 32 10.10 10.31 -0.88
C SER A 32 10.37 11.16 0.38
N SER A 33 9.57 12.18 0.69
CA SER A 33 9.69 12.98 1.92
C SER A 33 8.54 12.77 2.90
N GLU A 34 7.46 12.07 2.53
CA GLU A 34 6.28 11.90 3.39
C GLU A 34 6.35 10.67 4.28
N TRP A 35 7.11 9.65 3.88
CA TRP A 35 7.41 8.49 4.73
C TRP A 35 8.39 8.84 5.87
N SER A 36 9.21 9.88 5.70
CA SER A 36 10.17 10.32 6.73
C SER A 36 9.51 11.04 7.90
N SER A 37 8.40 11.76 7.70
CA SER A 37 7.57 12.23 8.84
C SER A 37 6.76 11.09 9.45
N SER A 38 6.38 10.10 8.63
CA SER A 38 5.62 8.94 9.11
C SER A 38 6.42 8.06 10.05
N SER A 39 7.76 8.04 9.97
CA SER A 39 8.60 7.24 10.87
C SER A 39 8.61 7.75 12.30
N ALA A 40 8.62 9.07 12.52
CA ALA A 40 8.56 9.66 13.86
C ALA A 40 7.19 9.42 14.52
N GLU A 41 6.11 9.68 13.78
CA GLU A 41 4.74 9.41 14.23
C GLU A 41 4.53 7.90 14.49
N PHE A 42 5.12 7.03 13.67
CA PHE A 42 5.05 5.58 13.87
C PHE A 42 5.72 5.16 15.18
N GLU A 43 6.90 5.70 15.49
CA GLU A 43 7.63 5.39 16.73
C GLU A 43 6.90 5.94 17.97
N GLU A 44 6.33 7.14 17.87
CA GLU A 44 5.51 7.75 18.91
C GLU A 44 4.22 6.93 19.17
N LEU A 45 3.47 6.62 18.12
CA LEU A 45 2.23 5.83 18.22
C LEU A 45 2.51 4.41 18.68
N SER A 46 3.63 3.82 18.29
CA SER A 46 4.06 2.53 18.82
C SER A 46 4.33 2.62 20.33
N SER A 47 4.99 3.69 20.80
CA SER A 47 5.23 3.89 22.23
C SER A 47 3.94 4.19 23.01
N LYS A 48 2.95 4.80 22.35
CA LYS A 48 1.66 5.18 22.94
C LYS A 48 0.68 4.00 23.02
N ILE A 49 0.57 3.22 21.95
CA ILE A 49 -0.35 2.08 21.83
C ILE A 49 0.37 0.81 22.28
N THR A 50 0.33 0.56 23.59
CA THR A 50 1.01 -0.58 24.21
C THR A 50 0.06 -1.63 24.76
N SER A 51 -1.19 -1.25 25.06
CA SER A 51 -2.19 -2.14 25.64
C SER A 51 -2.89 -2.96 24.56
N GLU A 52 -3.08 -4.26 24.83
CA GLU A 52 -3.85 -5.16 23.97
C GLU A 52 -5.28 -4.64 23.75
N GLN A 53 -5.93 -4.13 24.79
CA GLN A 53 -7.30 -3.64 24.71
C GLN A 53 -7.41 -2.42 23.79
N GLU A 54 -6.41 -1.53 23.82
CA GLU A 54 -6.35 -0.38 22.93
C GLU A 54 -6.15 -0.81 21.47
N ILE A 55 -5.23 -1.76 21.24
CA ILE A 55 -4.98 -2.31 19.90
C ILE A 55 -6.27 -2.93 19.34
N LEU A 56 -6.97 -3.76 20.11
CA LEU A 56 -8.19 -4.42 19.65
C LEU A 56 -9.33 -3.42 19.39
N GLY A 57 -9.52 -2.44 20.29
CA GLY A 57 -10.54 -1.41 20.11
C GLY A 57 -10.31 -0.54 18.87
N LEU A 58 -9.06 -0.11 18.64
CA LEU A 58 -8.68 0.65 17.45
C LEU A 58 -8.74 -0.19 16.18
N PHE A 59 -8.44 -1.49 16.26
CA PHE A 59 -8.53 -2.38 15.11
C PHE A 59 -9.97 -2.62 14.67
N GLU A 60 -10.93 -2.78 15.60
CA GLU A 60 -12.35 -2.87 15.24
C GLU A 60 -12.84 -1.56 14.62
N LYS A 61 -12.49 -0.42 15.22
CA LYS A 61 -12.79 0.90 14.66
C LYS A 61 -12.23 1.06 13.24
N MET A 62 -10.97 0.68 13.01
CA MET A 62 -10.36 0.71 11.66
C MET A 62 -11.19 -0.09 10.65
N MET A 63 -11.64 -1.29 11.01
CA MET A 63 -12.44 -2.12 10.10
C MET A 63 -13.84 -1.54 9.84
N GLU A 64 -14.42 -0.83 10.82
CA GLU A 64 -15.68 -0.09 10.68
C GLU A 64 -15.53 1.15 9.81
N ASP A 65 -14.48 1.95 10.05
CA ASP A 65 -14.17 3.17 9.28
C ASP A 65 -13.87 2.83 7.81
N MET A 66 -13.23 1.68 7.56
CA MET A 66 -13.02 1.13 6.21
C MET A 66 -14.25 0.39 5.64
N ASN A 67 -15.35 0.33 6.39
CA ASN A 67 -16.61 -0.30 6.00
C ASN A 67 -16.45 -1.74 5.49
N LEU A 68 -15.66 -2.56 6.21
CA LEU A 68 -15.43 -3.96 5.87
C LEU A 68 -16.61 -4.85 6.30
N ASN A 69 -16.91 -5.86 5.48
CA ASN A 69 -17.90 -6.89 5.81
C ASN A 69 -17.30 -8.02 6.66
N ASP A 70 -18.15 -8.87 7.25
CA ASP A 70 -17.70 -9.96 8.13
C ASP A 70 -16.73 -10.92 7.44
N ASP A 71 -16.92 -11.22 6.16
CA ASP A 71 -16.03 -12.08 5.38
C ASP A 71 -14.59 -11.54 5.33
N LYS A 72 -14.42 -10.22 5.30
CA LYS A 72 -13.11 -9.55 5.34
C LYS A 72 -12.62 -9.32 6.76
N LYS A 73 -13.53 -9.07 7.71
CA LYS A 73 -13.18 -8.86 9.12
C LYS A 73 -12.70 -10.14 9.80
N ALA A 74 -13.28 -11.31 9.47
CA ALA A 74 -12.91 -12.59 10.06
C ALA A 74 -11.40 -12.92 9.93
N PRO A 75 -10.80 -12.95 8.72
CA PRO A 75 -9.36 -13.23 8.57
C PRO A 75 -8.47 -12.11 9.15
N LEU A 76 -8.99 -10.89 9.34
CA LEU A 76 -8.28 -9.79 10.02
C LEU A 76 -8.27 -9.97 11.54
N ARG A 77 -9.37 -10.45 12.12
CA ARG A 77 -9.47 -10.77 13.56
C ARG A 77 -8.62 -11.97 13.95
N GLU A 78 -8.36 -12.89 13.04
CA GLU A 78 -7.47 -14.04 13.27
C GLU A 78 -5.97 -13.68 13.27
N LYS A 79 -5.60 -12.45 12.87
CA LYS A 79 -4.20 -12.03 12.88
C LYS A 79 -3.63 -11.90 14.30
N ASP A 80 -2.33 -12.10 14.42
CA ASP A 80 -1.58 -11.87 15.66
C ASP A 80 -1.66 -10.42 16.10
N LEU A 81 -1.50 -10.19 17.41
CA LEU A 81 -1.58 -8.86 18.01
C LEU A 81 -0.54 -7.90 17.42
N THR A 82 0.66 -8.39 17.10
CA THR A 82 1.73 -7.61 16.44
C THR A 82 1.26 -7.05 15.09
N THR A 83 0.66 -7.91 14.25
CA THR A 83 0.14 -7.47 12.94
C THR A 83 -0.99 -6.47 13.12
N LYS A 84 -1.91 -6.73 14.07
CA LYS A 84 -3.01 -5.79 14.36
C LYS A 84 -2.50 -4.42 14.79
N ARG A 85 -1.47 -4.39 15.64
CA ARG A 85 -0.83 -3.15 16.10
C ARG A 85 -0.20 -2.37 14.95
N GLU A 86 0.56 -3.04 14.08
CA GLU A 86 1.17 -2.40 12.90
C GLU A 86 0.10 -1.79 11.98
N MET A 87 -0.98 -2.54 11.73
CA MET A 87 -2.11 -2.08 10.92
C MET A 87 -2.80 -0.86 11.55
N VAL A 88 -3.04 -0.86 12.86
CA VAL A 88 -3.64 0.27 13.59
C VAL A 88 -2.76 1.52 13.51
N ILE A 89 -1.45 1.38 13.72
CA ILE A 89 -0.53 2.53 13.66
C ILE A 89 -0.55 3.13 12.25
N GLN A 90 -0.46 2.29 11.22
CA GLN A 90 -0.53 2.75 9.83
C GLN A 90 -1.88 3.42 9.50
N TYR A 91 -2.98 2.86 10.02
CA TYR A 91 -4.31 3.45 9.91
C TYR A 91 -4.33 4.86 10.49
N ILE A 92 -3.86 5.07 11.72
CA ILE A 92 -3.88 6.38 12.38
C ILE A 92 -3.02 7.40 11.63
N VAL A 93 -1.82 7.02 11.19
CA VAL A 93 -0.94 7.91 10.41
C VAL A 93 -1.61 8.35 9.11
N THR A 94 -2.36 7.44 8.47
CA THR A 94 -3.05 7.71 7.21
C THR A 94 -4.35 8.49 7.43
N ALA A 95 -5.15 8.10 8.42
CA ALA A 95 -6.44 8.69 8.77
C ALA A 95 -6.29 10.14 9.23
N SER A 96 -5.26 10.43 10.04
CA SER A 96 -4.93 11.78 10.50
C SER A 96 -4.63 12.76 9.36
N LYS A 97 -4.19 12.25 8.19
CA LYS A 97 -3.94 13.07 6.99
C LYS A 97 -5.19 13.32 6.16
N THR A 98 -6.18 12.42 6.20
CA THR A 98 -7.44 12.56 5.45
C THR A 98 -8.42 13.56 6.06
N GLU A 99 -8.33 13.87 7.36
CA GLU A 99 -9.16 14.91 7.99
C GLU A 99 -8.66 16.35 7.74
N ALA A 100 -7.57 16.53 6.97
CA ALA A 100 -6.94 17.83 6.72
C ALA A 100 -7.43 18.57 5.45
N PHE A 101 -8.62 18.22 4.91
CA PHE A 101 -9.21 18.88 3.73
C PHE A 101 -10.61 19.41 3.98
#